data_AF-A0A0C2NXY9-F1
#
_entry.id   AF-A0A0C2NXY9-F1
#
_cell.length_a   1.000
_cell.length_b   1.000
_cell.length_c   1.000
_cell.angle_alpha   90.00
_cell.angle_beta   90.00
_cell.angle_gamma   90.00
#
_symmetry.space_group_name_H-M   'P 1'
#
loop_
_entity.id
_entity.type
_entity.pdbx_description
1 polymer ?
#
loop_
_entity_poly.entity_id
_entity_poly.type
_entity_poly.pdbx_seq_one_letter_code
_entity_poly.pdbx_strand_id
1 'polypeptide(L)'
;MCSKLLGVTLLTTVGLLSDNLQAKPLSCHQHFKQLSRVIETNYAGYADHGRAWITAEERKISERIEYEPTSDCYSLLSDWLTIFKDPHLTITQVKDPNMDNGRLSISASQPNIRWLSETVAYLAIPNFELSNRSTLLSLIQRHAEPLKKMEGLIVDIRGNQGQSFIVMMELFRLIETNNYQSRWHVLASKANRSYYKRLLQRFQYDNKPELESMYSNLVAKMEAYPNTWVEYRWPIAHPDNALPDLKSIYILTDNAVANAAEEFVIAAKTNDMVTVVGARTRGSLDYGEVVTHSLGDDDYHVFVPSQKRVWYQYGPIDNKGLSPDISADTNGDQIINDTYDLILSKKK
;
A
#
# COMPACT_ATOMS: atom_id res chain seq x y z
N MET A 1 51.58 21.33 76.29
CA MET A 1 51.99 19.92 76.11
C MET A 1 50.82 19.16 75.50
N CYS A 2 51.11 18.37 74.47
CA CYS A 2 50.27 17.44 73.70
C CYS A 2 48.87 17.08 74.22
N SER A 3 47.88 17.11 73.32
CA SER A 3 47.37 15.86 72.74
C SER A 3 46.62 16.11 71.42
N LYS A 4 47.02 15.38 70.37
CA LYS A 4 46.35 15.31 69.07
C LYS A 4 45.17 14.36 69.20
N LEU A 5 43.94 14.79 68.92
CA LEU A 5 42.82 13.89 68.67
C LEU A 5 42.73 13.65 67.15
N LEU A 6 43.06 12.43 66.72
CA LEU A 6 42.74 11.93 65.38
C LEU A 6 41.22 11.75 65.28
N GLY A 7 40.55 12.56 64.46
CA GLY A 7 39.19 12.28 64.00
C GLY A 7 39.25 11.29 62.84
N VAL A 8 38.80 10.06 63.08
CA VAL A 8 38.63 9.03 62.04
C VAL A 8 37.39 9.37 61.22
N THR A 9 37.57 9.79 59.97
CA THR A 9 36.46 9.99 59.02
C THR A 9 36.01 8.62 58.50
N LEU A 10 34.85 8.15 58.96
CA LEU A 10 34.22 6.94 58.46
C LEU A 10 33.59 7.25 57.08
N LEU A 11 34.31 6.97 55.99
CA LEU A 11 33.72 6.94 54.65
C LEU A 11 32.84 5.69 54.53
N THR A 12 31.53 5.84 54.69
CA THR A 12 30.55 4.84 54.25
C THR A 12 30.44 4.92 52.73
N THR A 13 31.13 4.01 52.02
CA THR A 13 30.89 3.76 50.61
C THR A 13 29.52 3.11 50.45
N VAL A 14 28.50 3.92 50.17
CA VAL A 14 27.22 3.42 49.68
C VAL A 14 27.47 2.89 48.26
N GLY A 15 27.70 1.58 48.15
CA GLY A 15 27.71 0.91 46.86
C GLY A 15 26.31 0.98 46.26
N LEU A 16 26.14 1.84 45.26
CA LEU A 16 24.99 1.78 44.35
C LEU A 16 25.14 0.48 43.56
N LEU A 17 24.49 -0.59 44.03
CA LEU A 17 24.20 -1.75 43.20
C LEU A 17 23.19 -1.29 42.16
N SER A 18 23.69 -0.99 40.97
CA SER A 18 22.86 -0.81 39.78
C SER A 18 22.28 -2.18 39.42
N ASP A 19 21.11 -2.51 39.97
CA ASP A 19 20.32 -3.61 39.44
C ASP A 19 19.95 -3.25 37.99
N ASN A 20 20.61 -3.90 37.04
CA ASN A 20 20.15 -3.96 35.66
C ASN A 20 18.81 -4.70 35.66
N LEU A 21 17.73 -3.98 35.93
CA LEU A 21 16.36 -4.42 35.69
C LEU A 21 16.15 -4.51 34.18
N GLN A 22 16.57 -5.63 33.59
CA GLN A 22 16.04 -6.03 32.29
C GLN A 22 14.55 -6.31 32.48
N ALA A 23 13.70 -5.62 31.72
CA ALA A 23 12.27 -5.85 31.74
C ALA A 23 11.99 -7.33 31.41
N LYS A 24 11.08 -7.96 32.16
CA LYS A 24 10.67 -9.34 31.87
C LYS A 24 9.97 -9.36 30.50
N PRO A 25 10.30 -10.30 29.59
CA PRO A 25 9.64 -10.41 28.30
C PRO A 25 8.13 -10.58 28.48
N LEU A 26 7.36 -9.94 27.60
CA LEU A 26 5.90 -9.95 27.67
C LEU A 26 5.35 -11.37 27.41
N SER A 27 4.28 -11.71 28.11
CA SER A 27 3.53 -12.95 27.84
C SER A 27 2.74 -12.83 26.54
N CYS A 28 2.36 -13.98 25.94
CA CYS A 28 1.54 -13.97 24.74
C CYS A 28 0.19 -13.25 24.96
N HIS A 29 -0.41 -13.39 26.14
CA HIS A 29 -1.63 -12.66 26.49
C HIS A 29 -1.43 -11.14 26.49
N GLN A 30 -0.27 -10.66 26.96
CA GLN A 30 0.06 -9.23 26.93
C GLN A 30 0.28 -8.73 25.50
N HIS A 31 0.97 -9.50 24.66
CA HIS A 31 1.11 -9.19 23.23
C HIS A 31 -0.24 -9.14 22.52
N PHE A 32 -1.10 -10.12 22.76
CA PHE A 32 -2.43 -10.16 22.15
C PHE A 32 -3.30 -8.98 22.56
N LYS A 33 -3.28 -8.61 23.84
CA LYS A 33 -3.98 -7.41 24.33
C LYS A 33 -3.46 -6.12 23.69
N GLN A 34 -2.14 -6.00 23.53
CA GLN A 34 -1.55 -4.85 22.83
C GLN A 34 -1.96 -4.83 21.35
N LEU A 35 -1.88 -5.99 20.66
CA LEU A 35 -2.27 -6.13 19.27
C LEU A 35 -3.73 -5.72 19.05
N SER A 36 -4.66 -6.28 19.83
CA SER A 36 -6.08 -5.92 19.77
C SER A 36 -6.31 -4.42 19.91
N ARG A 37 -5.63 -3.79 20.87
CA ARG A 37 -5.73 -2.35 21.08
C ARG A 37 -5.17 -1.54 19.91
N VAL A 38 -4.04 -1.97 19.33
CA VAL A 38 -3.45 -1.33 18.15
C VAL A 38 -4.41 -1.37 16.98
N ILE A 39 -5.02 -2.52 16.70
CA ILE A 39 -5.96 -2.68 15.59
C ILE A 39 -7.23 -1.87 15.83
N GLU A 40 -7.86 -1.99 17.00
CA GLU A 40 -9.08 -1.20 17.36
C GLU A 40 -8.86 0.31 17.16
N THR A 41 -7.67 0.81 17.51
CA THR A 41 -7.39 2.25 17.52
C THR A 41 -6.92 2.80 16.17
N ASN A 42 -6.23 1.99 15.35
CA ASN A 42 -5.48 2.50 14.20
C ASN A 42 -5.89 1.89 12.86
N TYR A 43 -6.57 0.73 12.86
CA TYR A 43 -6.99 0.09 11.64
C TYR A 43 -8.23 0.77 11.06
N ALA A 44 -8.09 1.27 9.84
CA ALA A 44 -9.20 1.87 9.10
C ALA A 44 -10.37 0.87 8.94
N GLY A 45 -10.10 -0.38 8.56
CA GLY A 45 -11.17 -1.36 8.35
C GLY A 45 -11.87 -1.88 9.61
N TYR A 46 -11.44 -1.50 10.83
CA TYR A 46 -11.99 -2.10 12.05
C TYR A 46 -13.51 -1.94 12.17
N ALA A 47 -14.03 -0.76 11.81
CA ALA A 47 -15.45 -0.43 11.90
C ALA A 47 -16.33 -1.10 10.83
N ASP A 48 -15.73 -1.78 9.85
CA ASP A 48 -16.45 -2.51 8.80
C ASP A 48 -16.93 -3.89 9.27
N HIS A 49 -16.45 -4.29 10.45
CA HIS A 49 -16.82 -5.54 11.09
C HIS A 49 -17.67 -5.28 12.33
N GLY A 50 -18.58 -6.21 12.63
CA GLY A 50 -19.45 -6.10 13.80
C GLY A 50 -18.67 -6.26 15.10
N ARG A 51 -18.74 -5.27 16.01
CA ARG A 51 -18.04 -5.30 17.30
C ARG A 51 -18.25 -6.61 18.09
N ALA A 52 -19.47 -7.12 18.14
CA ALA A 52 -19.79 -8.38 18.83
C ALA A 52 -19.08 -9.58 18.20
N TRP A 53 -18.91 -9.60 16.88
CA TRP A 53 -18.18 -10.65 16.17
C TRP A 53 -16.67 -10.55 16.46
N ILE A 54 -16.09 -9.36 16.41
CA ILE A 54 -14.67 -9.15 16.76
C ILE A 54 -14.39 -9.64 18.19
N THR A 55 -15.22 -9.24 19.16
CA THR A 55 -15.10 -9.68 20.55
C THR A 55 -15.24 -11.21 20.70
N ALA A 56 -16.06 -11.86 19.87
CA ALA A 56 -16.16 -13.32 19.87
C ALA A 56 -14.88 -13.99 19.34
N GLU A 57 -14.29 -13.46 18.26
CA GLU A 57 -13.01 -13.98 17.72
C GLU A 57 -11.85 -13.73 18.69
N GLU A 58 -11.82 -12.57 19.37
CA GLU A 58 -10.81 -12.26 20.40
C GLU A 58 -10.86 -13.24 21.58
N ARG A 59 -12.07 -13.68 21.96
CA ARG A 59 -12.24 -14.68 23.03
C ARG A 59 -11.66 -16.03 22.62
N LYS A 60 -11.91 -16.50 21.41
CA LYS A 60 -11.36 -17.77 20.90
C LYS A 60 -9.83 -17.77 20.94
N ILE A 61 -9.20 -16.66 20.54
CA ILE A 61 -7.74 -16.52 20.60
C ILE A 61 -7.26 -16.48 22.06
N SER A 62 -7.96 -15.78 22.94
CA SER A 62 -7.62 -15.74 24.37
C SER A 62 -7.69 -17.12 25.02
N GLU A 63 -8.72 -17.92 24.70
CA GLU A 63 -8.86 -19.30 25.16
C GLU A 63 -7.71 -20.19 24.64
N ARG A 64 -7.35 -20.07 23.36
CA ARG A 64 -6.18 -20.79 22.80
C ARG A 64 -4.88 -20.42 23.52
N ILE A 65 -4.66 -19.14 23.81
CA ILE A 65 -3.48 -18.68 24.57
C ILE A 65 -3.45 -19.30 25.98
N GLU A 66 -4.60 -19.47 26.64
CA GLU A 66 -4.69 -20.00 28.00
C GLU A 66 -4.54 -21.52 28.07
N TYR A 67 -5.19 -22.25 27.16
CA TYR A 67 -5.35 -23.71 27.25
C TYR A 67 -4.48 -24.51 26.28
N GLU A 68 -3.82 -23.87 25.30
CA GLU A 68 -2.90 -24.51 24.34
C GLU A 68 -1.46 -23.97 24.49
N PRO A 69 -0.75 -24.28 25.59
CA PRO A 69 0.55 -23.66 25.89
C PRO A 69 1.67 -24.01 24.90
N THR A 70 1.46 -25.00 24.02
CA THR A 70 2.38 -25.36 22.94
C THR A 70 2.20 -24.51 21.68
N SER A 71 1.11 -23.74 21.58
CA SER A 71 0.83 -22.88 20.43
C SER A 71 1.82 -21.73 20.38
N ASP A 72 2.45 -21.55 19.21
CA ASP A 72 3.36 -20.44 18.98
C ASP A 72 2.61 -19.10 19.01
N CYS A 73 3.12 -18.15 19.79
CA CYS A 73 2.43 -16.89 19.99
C CYS A 73 2.28 -16.10 18.69
N TYR A 74 3.32 -16.07 17.86
CA TYR A 74 3.27 -15.37 16.58
C TYR A 74 2.15 -15.93 15.69
N SER A 75 2.03 -17.26 15.60
CA SER A 75 0.93 -17.90 14.88
C SER A 75 -0.43 -17.46 15.41
N LEU A 76 -0.64 -17.40 16.73
CA LEU A 76 -1.91 -16.96 17.32
C LEU A 76 -2.24 -15.50 17.02
N LEU A 77 -1.23 -14.62 17.07
CA LEU A 77 -1.38 -13.20 16.73
C LEU A 77 -1.69 -13.03 15.23
N SER A 78 -1.00 -13.78 14.37
CA SER A 78 -1.22 -13.76 12.92
C SER A 78 -2.60 -14.30 12.56
N ASP A 79 -3.02 -15.43 13.13
CA ASP A 79 -4.35 -16.03 12.96
C ASP A 79 -5.45 -15.00 13.25
N TRP A 80 -5.32 -14.25 14.35
CA TRP A 80 -6.31 -13.24 14.71
C TRP A 80 -6.44 -12.12 13.66
N LEU A 81 -5.33 -11.67 13.06
CA LEU A 81 -5.40 -10.64 12.01
C LEU A 81 -6.11 -11.15 10.74
N THR A 82 -6.04 -12.44 10.45
CA THR A 82 -6.69 -13.00 9.25
C THR A 82 -8.22 -12.90 9.25
N ILE A 83 -8.85 -12.71 10.42
CA ILE A 83 -10.32 -12.60 10.51
C ILE A 83 -10.85 -11.42 9.70
N PHE A 84 -10.06 -10.34 9.61
CA PHE A 84 -10.42 -9.12 8.89
C PHE A 84 -10.37 -9.30 7.37
N LYS A 85 -9.73 -10.36 6.87
CA LYS A 85 -9.56 -10.67 5.44
C LYS A 85 -8.95 -9.52 4.63
N ASP A 86 -8.10 -8.75 5.27
CA ASP A 86 -7.35 -7.66 4.66
C ASP A 86 -5.93 -8.16 4.35
N PRO A 87 -5.50 -8.15 3.07
CA PRO A 87 -4.19 -8.66 2.67
C PRO A 87 -3.02 -7.79 3.13
N HIS A 88 -3.26 -6.55 3.56
CA HIS A 88 -2.26 -5.60 4.05
C HIS A 88 -2.14 -5.61 5.57
N LEU A 89 -3.15 -6.11 6.29
CA LEU A 89 -3.14 -6.22 7.74
C LEU A 89 -2.36 -7.45 8.20
N THR A 90 -1.08 -7.25 8.53
CA THR A 90 -0.14 -8.35 8.80
C THR A 90 0.74 -8.10 10.03
N ILE A 91 1.42 -9.13 10.50
CA ILE A 91 2.39 -9.07 11.60
C ILE A 91 3.65 -9.84 11.20
N THR A 92 4.81 -9.38 11.65
CA THR A 92 6.09 -10.08 11.50
C THR A 92 6.85 -10.08 12.82
N GLN A 93 7.56 -11.16 13.12
CA GLN A 93 8.58 -11.17 14.18
C GLN A 93 9.78 -10.32 13.77
N VAL A 94 10.27 -9.51 14.70
CA VAL A 94 11.55 -8.83 14.53
C VAL A 94 12.65 -9.84 14.83
N LYS A 95 13.31 -10.33 13.77
CA LYS A 95 14.56 -11.08 13.92
C LYS A 95 15.71 -10.07 14.09
N ASP A 96 16.74 -10.44 14.85
CA ASP A 96 17.94 -9.64 15.22
C ASP A 96 18.21 -8.45 14.27
N PRO A 97 18.31 -7.20 14.76
CA PRO A 97 18.56 -6.01 13.92
C PRO A 97 19.83 -6.08 13.04
N ASN A 98 20.71 -7.05 13.26
CA ASN A 98 21.88 -7.34 12.40
C ASN A 98 21.62 -8.37 11.29
N MET A 99 20.47 -9.03 11.25
CA MET A 99 20.03 -9.74 10.06
C MET A 99 19.52 -8.70 9.07
N ASP A 100 20.39 -8.34 8.13
CA ASP A 100 20.00 -7.72 6.87
C ASP A 100 18.83 -8.54 6.31
N ASN A 101 17.61 -8.04 6.49
CA ASN A 101 16.45 -8.50 5.76
C ASN A 101 16.71 -8.04 4.34
N GLY A 102 17.54 -8.83 3.65
CA GLY A 102 17.88 -8.62 2.26
C GLY A 102 16.57 -8.46 1.54
N ARG A 103 16.19 -7.20 1.31
CA ARG A 103 15.37 -6.84 0.17
C ARG A 103 16.21 -7.35 -0.96
N LEU A 104 15.93 -8.56 -1.42
CA LEU A 104 16.32 -9.01 -2.74
C LEU A 104 15.88 -7.87 -3.64
N SER A 105 16.83 -7.02 -4.00
CA SER A 105 16.68 -6.03 -5.06
C SER A 105 16.68 -6.84 -6.34
N ILE A 106 15.61 -7.63 -6.53
CA ILE A 106 15.22 -8.07 -7.84
C ILE A 106 15.08 -6.75 -8.59
N SER A 107 16.00 -6.51 -9.52
CA SER A 107 15.96 -5.33 -10.38
C SER A 107 14.55 -5.26 -10.94
N ALA A 108 13.76 -4.32 -10.43
CA ALA A 108 12.36 -4.22 -10.80
C ALA A 108 12.33 -4.03 -12.31
N SER A 109 11.60 -4.90 -13.02
CA SER A 109 11.47 -4.77 -14.46
C SER A 109 11.04 -3.34 -14.80
N GLN A 110 11.66 -2.76 -15.81
CA GLN A 110 11.44 -1.37 -16.16
C GLN A 110 10.26 -1.24 -17.15
N PRO A 111 9.53 -0.13 -17.12
CA PRO A 111 8.60 0.22 -18.18
C PRO A 111 9.27 0.16 -19.55
N ASN A 112 8.58 -0.37 -20.56
CA ASN A 112 9.08 -0.39 -21.93
C ASN A 112 7.95 -0.24 -22.95
N ILE A 113 8.30 0.20 -24.15
CA ILE A 113 7.36 0.41 -25.25
C ILE A 113 7.87 -0.32 -26.50
N ARG A 114 6.95 -0.99 -27.21
CA ARG A 114 7.19 -1.65 -28.50
C ARG A 114 6.10 -1.24 -29.48
N TRP A 115 6.48 -0.94 -30.71
CA TRP A 115 5.53 -0.66 -31.79
C TRP A 115 5.12 -1.98 -32.45
N LEU A 116 3.81 -2.24 -32.55
CA LEU A 116 3.24 -3.40 -33.23
C LEU A 116 2.94 -3.09 -34.71
N SER A 117 2.74 -1.82 -35.02
CA SER A 117 2.70 -1.24 -36.37
C SER A 117 3.03 0.25 -36.29
N GLU A 118 2.92 0.96 -37.42
CA GLU A 118 3.10 2.42 -37.48
C GLU A 118 2.11 3.21 -36.61
N THR A 119 0.95 2.63 -36.27
CA THR A 119 -0.13 3.31 -35.53
C THR A 119 -0.57 2.58 -34.27
N VAL A 120 0.10 1.50 -33.87
CA VAL A 120 -0.26 0.72 -32.69
C VAL A 120 0.95 0.47 -31.79
N ALA A 121 0.83 0.90 -30.53
CA ALA A 121 1.86 0.73 -29.51
C ALA A 121 1.45 -0.29 -28.45
N TYR A 122 2.44 -1.02 -27.94
CA TYR A 122 2.38 -1.84 -26.73
C TYR A 122 3.26 -1.19 -25.66
N LEU A 123 2.68 -0.90 -24.49
CA LEU A 123 3.32 -0.27 -23.35
C LEU A 123 3.25 -1.22 -22.15
N ALA A 124 4.37 -1.81 -21.75
CA ALA A 124 4.46 -2.65 -20.56
C ALA A 124 4.83 -1.84 -19.32
N ILE A 125 4.03 -1.96 -18.27
CA ILE A 125 4.23 -1.30 -16.97
C ILE A 125 4.22 -2.37 -15.87
N PRO A 126 5.37 -3.01 -15.61
CA PRO A 126 5.43 -4.21 -14.76
C PRO A 126 5.26 -3.91 -13.25
N ASN A 127 5.40 -2.67 -12.80
CA ASN A 127 5.14 -2.27 -11.42
C ASN A 127 4.91 -0.76 -11.28
N PHE A 128 4.10 -0.37 -10.30
CA PHE A 128 3.94 1.00 -9.82
C PHE A 128 4.79 1.29 -8.57
N GLU A 129 6.10 1.10 -8.67
CA GLU A 129 7.04 1.55 -7.64
C GLU A 129 7.50 2.99 -7.90
N LEU A 130 7.64 3.80 -6.84
CA LEU A 130 8.03 5.21 -6.97
C LEU A 130 9.35 5.41 -7.72
N SER A 131 10.28 4.45 -7.60
CA SER A 131 11.56 4.43 -8.32
C SER A 131 11.41 4.37 -9.85
N ASN A 132 10.29 3.86 -10.36
CA ASN A 132 10.02 3.75 -11.79
C ASN A 132 9.40 5.02 -12.40
N ARG A 133 9.06 6.03 -11.59
CA ARG A 133 8.43 7.27 -12.08
C ARG A 133 9.28 7.97 -13.16
N SER A 134 10.56 8.21 -12.87
CA SER A 134 11.45 8.93 -13.80
C SER A 134 11.69 8.13 -15.09
N THR A 135 11.82 6.81 -14.99
CA THR A 135 11.96 5.91 -16.14
C THR A 135 10.71 5.94 -17.02
N LEU A 136 9.51 5.88 -16.42
CA LEU A 136 8.25 5.97 -17.14
C LEU A 136 8.09 7.31 -17.87
N LEU A 137 8.30 8.43 -17.17
CA LEU A 137 8.21 9.77 -17.76
C LEU A 137 9.21 9.94 -18.91
N SER A 138 10.45 9.49 -18.73
CA SER A 138 11.49 9.54 -19.76
C SER A 138 11.11 8.69 -20.98
N LEU A 139 10.50 7.52 -20.76
CA LEU A 139 10.02 6.65 -21.83
C LEU A 139 8.93 7.35 -22.65
N ILE A 140 7.92 7.91 -21.97
CA ILE A 140 6.83 8.66 -22.63
C ILE A 140 7.38 9.84 -23.42
N GLN A 141 8.27 10.64 -22.81
CA GLN A 141 8.84 11.83 -23.45
C GLN A 141 9.64 11.48 -24.72
N ARG A 142 10.45 10.41 -24.69
CA ARG A 142 11.23 9.97 -25.86
C ARG A 142 10.34 9.52 -27.03
N HIS A 143 9.12 9.07 -26.75
CA HIS A 143 8.16 8.60 -27.76
C HIS A 143 6.98 9.56 -27.97
N ALA A 144 7.06 10.80 -27.48
CA ALA A 144 5.95 11.74 -27.50
C ALA A 144 5.36 11.98 -28.91
N GLU A 145 6.21 12.18 -29.92
CA GLU A 145 5.74 12.46 -31.29
C GLU A 145 5.06 11.26 -31.97
N PRO A 146 5.63 10.04 -31.95
CA PRO A 146 4.90 8.85 -32.41
C PRO A 146 3.61 8.57 -31.62
N LEU A 147 3.60 8.77 -30.30
CA LEU A 147 2.43 8.52 -29.46
C LEU A 147 1.24 9.40 -29.86
N LYS A 148 1.46 10.66 -30.27
CA LYS A 148 0.39 11.56 -30.72
C LYS A 148 -0.35 11.07 -31.97
N LYS A 149 0.28 10.22 -32.78
CA LYS A 149 -0.26 9.71 -34.07
C LYS A 149 -0.82 8.30 -33.96
N MET A 150 -0.76 7.69 -32.77
CA MET A 150 -1.19 6.31 -32.61
C MET A 150 -2.71 6.22 -32.58
N GLU A 151 -3.25 5.18 -33.19
CA GLU A 151 -4.68 4.89 -33.23
C GLU A 151 -5.06 3.77 -32.24
N GLY A 152 -4.09 2.96 -31.80
CA GLY A 152 -4.31 1.87 -30.86
C GLY A 152 -3.20 1.79 -29.81
N LEU A 153 -3.59 1.48 -28.57
CA LEU A 153 -2.66 1.27 -27.46
C LEU A 153 -3.01 -0.01 -26.69
N ILE A 154 -2.03 -0.85 -26.46
CA ILE A 154 -2.10 -1.96 -25.50
C ILE A 154 -1.26 -1.58 -24.29
N VAL A 155 -1.88 -1.43 -23.12
CA VAL A 155 -1.20 -1.20 -21.84
C VAL A 155 -1.16 -2.52 -21.08
N ASP A 156 0.03 -3.08 -20.90
CA ASP A 156 0.21 -4.35 -20.20
C ASP A 156 0.67 -4.11 -18.77
N ILE A 157 -0.21 -4.45 -17.83
CA ILE A 157 0.05 -4.34 -16.39
C ILE A 157 0.05 -5.72 -15.72
N ARG A 158 0.13 -6.82 -16.47
CA ARG A 158 0.26 -8.17 -15.90
C ARG A 158 1.43 -8.23 -14.91
N GLY A 159 1.24 -8.88 -13.77
CA GLY A 159 2.23 -8.95 -12.70
C GLY A 159 2.36 -7.69 -11.82
N ASN A 160 1.70 -6.57 -12.17
CA ASN A 160 1.88 -5.31 -11.46
C ASN A 160 1.16 -5.29 -10.11
N GLN A 161 1.95 -5.37 -9.03
CA GLN A 161 1.49 -5.31 -7.65
C GLN A 161 1.81 -3.96 -6.96
N GLY A 162 2.26 -2.96 -7.71
CA GLY A 162 2.82 -1.72 -7.15
C GLY A 162 1.80 -0.85 -6.43
N GLN A 163 2.28 -0.06 -5.47
CA GLN A 163 1.43 0.69 -4.53
C GLN A 163 1.41 2.20 -4.82
N SER A 164 2.25 2.72 -5.71
CA SER A 164 2.40 4.16 -5.90
C SER A 164 1.30 4.74 -6.79
N PHE A 165 0.33 5.39 -6.15
CA PHE A 165 -0.70 6.19 -6.84
C PHE A 165 -0.09 7.33 -7.67
N ILE A 166 1.08 7.85 -7.26
CA ILE A 166 1.80 8.90 -8.01
C ILE A 166 2.25 8.38 -9.38
N VAL A 167 2.81 7.16 -9.43
CA VAL A 167 3.26 6.55 -10.70
C VAL A 167 2.07 6.16 -11.57
N MET A 168 1.03 5.60 -10.94
CA MET A 168 -0.24 5.30 -11.62
C MET A 168 -0.81 6.53 -12.33
N MET A 169 -0.83 7.69 -11.67
CA MET A 169 -1.38 8.92 -12.22
C MET A 169 -0.65 9.41 -13.47
N GLU A 170 0.62 9.06 -13.68
CA GLU A 170 1.33 9.40 -14.92
C GLU A 170 0.72 8.69 -16.14
N LEU A 171 0.12 7.51 -15.95
CA LEU A 171 -0.60 6.82 -17.03
C LEU A 171 -1.97 7.45 -17.32
N PHE A 172 -2.65 8.02 -16.32
CA PHE A 172 -3.93 8.71 -16.56
C PHE A 172 -3.78 9.89 -17.52
N ARG A 173 -2.60 10.50 -17.57
CA ARG A 173 -2.30 11.58 -18.52
C ARG A 173 -2.19 11.09 -19.97
N LEU A 174 -2.00 9.79 -20.20
CA LEU A 174 -1.94 9.20 -21.54
C LEU A 174 -3.32 8.76 -22.05
N ILE A 175 -4.08 8.06 -21.22
CA ILE A 175 -5.29 7.36 -21.66
C ILE A 175 -6.59 8.11 -21.38
N GLU A 176 -6.54 9.27 -20.71
CA GLU A 176 -7.70 10.03 -20.21
C GLU A 176 -8.58 9.20 -19.24
N THR A 177 -9.07 9.84 -18.18
CA THR A 177 -9.88 9.14 -17.15
C THR A 177 -11.13 9.93 -16.76
N ASN A 178 -11.70 10.74 -17.66
CA ASN A 178 -13.02 11.36 -17.50
C ASN A 178 -13.31 11.97 -16.10
N ASN A 179 -12.36 12.75 -15.58
CA ASN A 179 -12.41 13.36 -14.24
C ASN A 179 -12.51 12.35 -13.07
N TYR A 180 -12.01 11.14 -13.26
CA TYR A 180 -11.90 10.14 -12.22
C TYR A 180 -11.16 10.70 -11.02
N GLN A 181 -11.72 10.46 -9.84
CA GLN A 181 -11.14 10.89 -8.58
C GLN A 181 -11.16 9.74 -7.58
N SER A 182 -9.98 9.25 -7.22
CA SER A 182 -9.83 8.28 -6.14
C SER A 182 -10.16 8.92 -4.80
N ARG A 183 -11.04 8.28 -4.00
CA ARG A 183 -11.51 8.80 -2.72
C ARG A 183 -11.29 7.80 -1.61
N TRP A 184 -10.83 8.31 -0.47
CA TRP A 184 -10.42 7.53 0.68
C TRP A 184 -10.90 8.21 1.96
N HIS A 185 -11.15 7.43 2.99
CA HIS A 185 -11.23 7.89 4.36
C HIS A 185 -9.95 7.51 5.08
N VAL A 186 -9.34 8.46 5.78
CA VAL A 186 -8.14 8.26 6.58
C VAL A 186 -8.53 8.30 8.04
N LEU A 187 -8.18 7.26 8.81
CA LEU A 187 -8.46 7.26 10.24
C LEU A 187 -7.45 8.14 10.96
N ALA A 188 -7.92 9.25 11.54
CA ALA A 188 -7.11 10.25 12.22
C ALA A 188 -6.71 9.83 13.65
N SER A 189 -6.29 8.59 13.87
CA SER A 189 -5.74 8.16 15.16
C SER A 189 -4.46 8.94 15.50
N LYS A 190 -4.03 8.95 16.78
CA LYS A 190 -2.78 9.61 17.17
C LYS A 190 -1.58 9.09 16.37
N ALA A 191 -1.46 7.77 16.19
CA ALA A 191 -0.33 7.17 15.50
C ALA A 191 -0.36 7.45 13.99
N ASN A 192 -1.53 7.32 13.35
CA ASN A 192 -1.70 7.63 11.93
C ASN A 192 -1.37 9.11 11.66
N ARG A 193 -1.87 10.04 12.50
CA ARG A 193 -1.50 11.47 12.41
C ARG A 193 0.01 11.69 12.47
N SER A 194 0.69 11.04 13.41
CA SER A 194 2.15 11.13 13.52
C SER A 194 2.85 10.57 12.28
N TYR A 195 2.35 9.49 11.68
CA TYR A 195 2.87 8.95 10.43
C TYR A 195 2.75 9.95 9.28
N TYR A 196 1.56 10.51 9.01
CA TYR A 196 1.38 11.48 7.92
C TYR A 196 2.17 12.77 8.13
N LYS A 197 2.35 13.22 9.37
CA LYS A 197 3.24 14.35 9.68
C LYS A 197 4.68 14.08 9.25
N ARG A 198 5.20 12.87 9.52
CA ARG A 198 6.55 12.47 9.10
C ARG A 198 6.65 12.35 7.58
N LEU A 199 5.63 11.82 6.91
CA LEU A 199 5.58 11.79 5.45
C LEU A 199 5.64 13.20 4.86
N LEU A 200 4.82 14.12 5.38
CA LEU A 200 4.83 15.53 4.94
C LEU A 200 6.20 16.17 5.12
N GLN A 201 6.84 15.98 6.29
CA GLN A 201 8.19 16.48 6.55
C GLN A 201 9.23 15.90 5.59
N ARG A 202 9.12 14.61 5.24
CA ARG A 202 10.00 13.99 4.23
C ARG A 202 9.80 14.61 2.85
N PHE A 203 8.56 14.84 2.42
CA PHE A 203 8.28 15.47 1.12
C PHE A 203 8.80 16.91 1.05
N GLN A 204 8.75 17.65 2.16
CA GLN A 204 9.37 18.97 2.27
C GLN A 204 10.89 18.89 2.15
N TYR A 205 11.52 17.95 2.86
CA TYR A 205 12.96 17.73 2.80
C TYR A 205 13.44 17.32 1.40
N ASP A 206 12.72 16.42 0.75
CA ASP A 206 13.01 15.90 -0.60
C ASP A 206 12.61 16.88 -1.73
N ASN A 207 12.12 18.08 -1.39
CA ASN A 207 11.62 19.12 -2.30
C ASN A 207 10.59 18.59 -3.31
N LYS A 208 9.50 17.99 -2.80
CA LYS A 208 8.38 17.43 -3.57
C LYS A 208 7.11 18.28 -3.38
N PRO A 209 7.04 19.51 -3.96
CA PRO A 209 5.97 20.46 -3.67
C PRO A 209 4.55 19.95 -4.02
N GLU A 210 4.43 19.13 -5.07
CA GLU A 210 3.15 18.50 -5.44
C GLU A 210 2.62 17.58 -4.33
N LEU A 211 3.49 16.73 -3.76
CA LEU A 211 3.15 15.81 -2.68
C LEU A 211 2.96 16.55 -1.36
N GLU A 212 3.79 17.56 -1.09
CA GLU A 212 3.62 18.44 0.07
C GLU A 212 2.22 19.09 0.07
N SER A 213 1.82 19.69 -1.05
CA SER A 213 0.51 20.34 -1.18
C SER A 213 -0.62 19.36 -0.87
N MET A 214 -0.57 18.15 -1.42
CA MET A 214 -1.57 17.10 -1.19
C MET A 214 -1.67 16.68 0.28
N TYR A 215 -0.54 16.47 0.95
CA TYR A 215 -0.53 15.95 2.32
C TYR A 215 -0.71 17.03 3.38
N SER A 216 -0.39 18.30 3.09
CA SER A 216 -0.57 19.41 4.03
C SER A 216 -2.03 19.57 4.49
N ASN A 217 -2.97 19.55 3.55
CA ASN A 217 -4.41 19.64 3.83
C ASN A 217 -4.91 18.41 4.60
N LEU A 218 -4.44 17.21 4.25
CA LEU A 218 -4.78 15.99 4.97
C LEU A 218 -4.35 16.10 6.44
N VAL A 219 -3.07 16.43 6.68
CA VAL A 219 -2.53 16.57 8.05
C VAL A 219 -3.31 17.61 8.86
N ALA A 220 -3.58 18.78 8.27
CA ALA A 220 -4.35 19.84 8.93
C ALA A 220 -5.76 19.37 9.34
N LYS A 221 -6.47 18.65 8.46
CA LYS A 221 -7.78 18.07 8.79
C LYS A 221 -7.68 17.02 9.89
N MET A 222 -6.67 16.14 9.84
CA MET A 222 -6.51 15.14 10.89
C MET A 222 -6.20 15.77 12.24
N GLU A 223 -5.49 16.88 12.29
CA GLU A 223 -5.27 17.66 13.52
C GLU A 223 -6.55 18.31 14.05
N ALA A 224 -7.36 18.87 13.15
CA ALA A 224 -8.63 19.50 13.50
C ALA A 224 -9.69 18.50 14.00
N TYR A 225 -9.68 17.27 13.47
CA TYR A 225 -10.68 16.24 13.76
C TYR A 225 -10.03 14.93 14.25
N PRO A 226 -9.40 14.92 15.43
CA PRO A 226 -8.68 13.75 15.92
C PRO A 226 -9.62 12.57 16.20
N ASN A 227 -9.14 11.35 15.92
CA ASN A 227 -9.85 10.08 16.10
C ASN A 227 -11.16 9.99 15.31
N THR A 228 -11.25 10.70 14.18
CA THR A 228 -12.36 10.62 13.23
C THR A 228 -11.87 10.14 11.87
N TRP A 229 -12.80 9.92 10.96
CA TRP A 229 -12.52 9.68 9.55
C TRP A 229 -12.39 11.00 8.79
N VAL A 230 -11.25 11.21 8.17
CA VAL A 230 -10.99 12.39 7.34
C VAL A 230 -11.08 11.99 5.87
N GLU A 231 -11.85 12.74 5.10
CA GLU A 231 -11.91 12.54 3.65
C GLU A 231 -10.61 13.00 2.98
N TYR A 232 -10.02 12.07 2.22
CA TYR A 232 -8.88 12.29 1.36
C TYR A 232 -9.25 11.98 -0.10
N ARG A 233 -8.90 12.90 -0.99
CA ARG A 233 -9.17 12.78 -2.43
C ARG A 233 -7.86 12.92 -3.16
N TRP A 234 -7.52 11.94 -4.00
CA TRP A 234 -6.41 12.10 -4.91
C TRP A 234 -6.75 13.18 -5.96
N PRO A 235 -5.74 13.88 -6.50
CA PRO A 235 -5.98 14.86 -7.54
C PRO A 235 -6.56 14.21 -8.79
N ILE A 236 -7.38 14.95 -9.51
CA ILE A 236 -7.83 14.54 -10.84
C ILE A 236 -6.64 14.71 -11.78
N ALA A 237 -6.33 13.67 -12.55
CA ALA A 237 -5.34 13.77 -13.60
C ALA A 237 -5.97 14.50 -14.79
N HIS A 238 -5.45 15.66 -15.14
CA HIS A 238 -5.82 16.35 -16.37
C HIS A 238 -4.95 15.84 -17.53
N PRO A 239 -5.52 15.64 -18.73
CA PRO A 239 -4.75 15.21 -19.89
C PRO A 239 -3.91 16.38 -20.41
N ASP A 240 -2.69 16.54 -19.88
CA ASP A 240 -1.72 17.50 -20.42
C ASP A 240 -1.15 17.03 -21.78
N ASN A 241 -1.27 15.73 -22.07
CA ASN A 241 -0.74 15.06 -23.27
C ASN A 241 -1.83 14.20 -23.94
N ALA A 242 -2.95 14.83 -24.32
CA ALA A 242 -4.00 14.13 -25.06
C ALA A 242 -3.42 13.42 -26.30
N LEU A 243 -3.90 12.20 -26.55
CA LEU A 243 -3.50 11.36 -27.69
C LEU A 243 -4.66 11.44 -28.71
N PRO A 244 -4.65 12.45 -29.61
CA PRO A 244 -5.85 12.91 -30.30
C PRO A 244 -6.41 11.89 -31.30
N ASP A 245 -5.54 11.05 -31.86
CA ASP A 245 -5.90 10.07 -32.88
C ASP A 245 -6.22 8.69 -32.30
N LEU A 246 -6.14 8.54 -30.97
CA LEU A 246 -6.36 7.28 -30.27
C LEU A 246 -7.83 6.85 -30.38
N LYS A 247 -8.06 5.63 -30.89
CA LYS A 247 -9.41 5.08 -31.14
C LYS A 247 -9.74 3.88 -30.27
N SER A 248 -8.72 3.20 -29.75
CA SER A 248 -8.90 2.01 -28.92
C SER A 248 -7.74 1.82 -27.94
N ILE A 249 -8.09 1.48 -26.70
CA ILE A 249 -7.13 1.17 -25.64
C ILE A 249 -7.49 -0.20 -25.08
N TYR A 250 -6.51 -1.09 -25.02
CA TYR A 250 -6.65 -2.37 -24.37
C TYR A 250 -5.74 -2.44 -23.15
N ILE A 251 -6.26 -2.93 -22.02
CA ILE A 251 -5.47 -3.10 -20.80
C ILE A 251 -5.35 -4.59 -20.51
N LEU A 252 -4.12 -5.12 -20.46
CA LEU A 252 -3.88 -6.52 -20.16
C LEU A 252 -3.71 -6.72 -18.65
N THR A 253 -4.48 -7.67 -18.11
CA THR A 253 -4.52 -7.97 -16.67
C THR A 253 -4.32 -9.45 -16.40
N ASP A 254 -3.77 -9.79 -15.24
CA ASP A 254 -3.69 -11.15 -14.72
C ASP A 254 -4.05 -11.19 -13.22
N ASN A 255 -3.97 -12.38 -12.62
CA ASN A 255 -4.29 -12.61 -11.20
C ASN A 255 -3.29 -12.01 -10.21
N ALA A 256 -2.15 -11.49 -10.70
CA ALA A 256 -1.15 -10.84 -9.88
C ALA A 256 -1.39 -9.32 -9.80
N VAL A 257 -2.17 -8.73 -10.71
CA VAL A 257 -2.53 -7.30 -10.65
C VAL A 257 -3.19 -6.96 -9.31
N ALA A 258 -2.63 -5.99 -8.59
CA ALA A 258 -3.05 -5.62 -7.23
C ALA A 258 -2.83 -4.13 -6.92
N ASN A 259 -3.42 -3.64 -5.82
CA ASN A 259 -3.14 -2.31 -5.25
C ASN A 259 -3.43 -1.16 -6.25
N ALA A 260 -2.48 -0.24 -6.45
CA ALA A 260 -2.65 0.90 -7.36
C ALA A 260 -2.87 0.45 -8.81
N ALA A 261 -2.46 -0.76 -9.20
CA ALA A 261 -2.77 -1.31 -10.51
C ALA A 261 -4.27 -1.63 -10.69
N GLU A 262 -4.97 -2.02 -9.63
CA GLU A 262 -6.42 -2.21 -9.68
C GLU A 262 -7.16 -0.87 -9.71
N GLU A 263 -6.65 0.13 -9.00
CA GLU A 263 -7.18 1.50 -9.09
C GLU A 263 -7.02 2.07 -10.51
N PHE A 264 -5.89 1.79 -11.16
CA PHE A 264 -5.67 2.16 -12.56
C PHE A 264 -6.73 1.57 -13.47
N VAL A 265 -7.05 0.28 -13.32
CA VAL A 265 -8.09 -0.38 -14.11
C VAL A 265 -9.44 0.29 -13.88
N ILE A 266 -9.82 0.57 -12.63
CA ILE A 266 -11.09 1.25 -12.31
C ILE A 266 -11.17 2.62 -12.98
N ALA A 267 -10.10 3.41 -12.86
CA ALA A 267 -10.03 4.74 -13.46
C ALA A 267 -10.05 4.70 -14.98
N ALA A 268 -9.29 3.79 -15.60
CA ALA A 268 -9.21 3.65 -17.04
C ALA A 268 -10.56 3.27 -17.65
N LYS A 269 -11.34 2.41 -16.98
CA LYS A 269 -12.69 2.02 -17.43
C LYS A 269 -13.71 3.17 -17.45
N THR A 270 -13.36 4.35 -16.96
CA THR A 270 -14.19 5.54 -17.17
C THR A 270 -14.13 6.06 -18.60
N ASN A 271 -13.11 5.68 -19.38
CA ASN A 271 -12.98 6.00 -20.80
C ASN A 271 -13.60 4.88 -21.66
N ASP A 272 -14.59 5.23 -22.48
CA ASP A 272 -15.32 4.29 -23.34
C ASP A 272 -14.46 3.60 -24.41
N MET A 273 -13.25 4.11 -24.69
CA MET A 273 -12.29 3.48 -25.60
C MET A 273 -11.52 2.31 -24.96
N VAL A 274 -11.61 2.15 -23.63
CA VAL A 274 -10.86 1.14 -22.88
C VAL A 274 -11.59 -0.21 -22.89
N THR A 275 -10.84 -1.28 -23.14
CA THR A 275 -11.29 -2.66 -22.99
C THR A 275 -10.26 -3.46 -22.20
N VAL A 276 -10.66 -4.06 -21.08
CA VAL A 276 -9.77 -4.86 -20.23
C VAL A 276 -9.78 -6.32 -20.71
N VAL A 277 -8.60 -6.90 -20.94
CA VAL A 277 -8.41 -8.26 -21.45
C VAL A 277 -7.52 -9.06 -20.51
N GLY A 278 -7.81 -10.36 -20.34
CA GLY A 278 -6.95 -11.28 -19.61
C GLY A 278 -7.68 -12.01 -18.49
N ALA A 279 -7.15 -11.93 -17.27
CA ALA A 279 -7.72 -12.62 -16.11
C ALA A 279 -8.13 -11.65 -15.00
N ARG A 280 -8.97 -12.15 -14.08
CA ARG A 280 -9.41 -11.43 -12.89
C ARG A 280 -8.20 -11.02 -12.05
N THR A 281 -8.20 -9.78 -11.55
CA THR A 281 -7.13 -9.24 -10.69
C THR A 281 -7.16 -9.85 -9.28
N ARG A 282 -6.16 -9.55 -8.45
CA ARG A 282 -5.98 -10.15 -7.12
C ARG A 282 -7.06 -9.73 -6.10
N GLY A 283 -7.45 -8.46 -6.10
CA GLY A 283 -8.28 -7.86 -5.07
C GLY A 283 -7.46 -7.50 -3.82
N SER A 284 -6.80 -6.35 -3.82
CA SER A 284 -6.03 -5.84 -2.68
C SER A 284 -6.01 -4.31 -2.71
N LEU A 285 -7.18 -3.68 -2.64
CA LEU A 285 -7.38 -2.23 -2.82
C LEU A 285 -8.34 -1.59 -1.80
N ASP A 286 -9.08 -2.37 -1.00
CA ASP A 286 -10.09 -1.79 -0.11
C ASP A 286 -9.46 -0.95 1.01
N TYR A 287 -8.26 -1.32 1.43
CA TYR A 287 -7.49 -0.64 2.46
C TYR A 287 -6.07 -0.34 1.96
N GLY A 288 -5.44 0.67 2.54
CA GLY A 288 -4.15 1.14 2.05
C GLY A 288 -3.41 2.03 3.03
N GLU A 289 -2.21 2.44 2.59
CA GLU A 289 -1.24 3.22 3.36
C GLU A 289 -0.97 2.58 4.74
N VAL A 290 -0.09 1.58 4.71
CA VAL A 290 0.26 0.77 5.88
C VAL A 290 1.12 1.58 6.85
N VAL A 291 0.67 1.65 8.10
CA VAL A 291 1.42 2.22 9.22
C VAL A 291 1.98 1.08 10.07
N THR A 292 3.28 1.11 10.32
CA THR A 292 3.94 0.11 11.18
C THR A 292 3.81 0.49 12.66
N HIS A 293 3.43 -0.48 13.47
CA HIS A 293 3.36 -0.40 14.93
C HIS A 293 4.21 -1.49 15.56
N SER A 294 4.89 -1.17 16.65
CA SER A 294 5.63 -2.16 17.44
C SER A 294 4.77 -2.72 18.57
N LEU A 295 4.93 -4.01 18.87
CA LEU A 295 4.39 -4.65 20.08
C LEU A 295 5.55 -5.11 20.97
N GLY A 296 5.34 -5.03 22.28
CA GLY A 296 6.40 -5.29 23.26
C GLY A 296 7.59 -4.34 23.12
N ASP A 297 8.76 -4.81 23.53
CA ASP A 297 10.03 -4.11 23.35
C ASP A 297 10.59 -4.38 21.95
N ASP A 298 9.78 -4.09 20.91
CA ASP A 298 10.04 -4.39 19.48
C ASP A 298 10.10 -5.89 19.13
N ASP A 299 9.37 -6.75 19.85
CA ASP A 299 9.28 -8.19 19.53
C ASP A 299 8.58 -8.43 18.17
N TYR A 300 7.61 -7.57 17.83
CA TYR A 300 6.82 -7.66 16.61
C TYR A 300 6.62 -6.31 15.93
N HIS A 301 6.56 -6.34 14.60
CA HIS A 301 6.01 -5.26 13.79
C HIS A 301 4.65 -5.65 13.21
N VAL A 302 3.66 -4.80 13.42
CA VAL A 302 2.30 -4.92 12.90
C VAL A 302 2.09 -3.87 11.84
N PHE A 303 1.62 -4.30 10.68
CA PHE A 303 1.36 -3.48 9.50
C PHE A 303 -0.13 -3.19 9.44
N VAL A 304 -0.52 -1.95 9.72
CA VAL A 304 -1.93 -1.57 9.90
C VAL A 304 -2.34 -0.54 8.85
N PRO A 305 -3.27 -0.88 7.93
CA PRO A 305 -3.78 0.08 6.97
C PRO A 305 -4.51 1.23 7.64
N SER A 306 -4.08 2.45 7.32
CA SER A 306 -4.60 3.69 7.91
C SER A 306 -5.70 4.35 7.08
N GLN A 307 -5.90 3.88 5.85
CA GLN A 307 -6.92 4.38 4.93
C GLN A 307 -7.85 3.27 4.48
N LYS A 308 -9.09 3.66 4.19
CA LYS A 308 -10.12 2.84 3.57
C LYS A 308 -10.63 3.53 2.31
N ARG A 309 -10.77 2.79 1.23
CA ARG A 309 -11.30 3.29 -0.04
C ARG A 309 -12.80 3.57 0.04
N VAL A 310 -13.24 4.66 -0.60
CA VAL A 310 -14.65 5.01 -0.74
C VAL A 310 -15.19 4.49 -2.08
N TRP A 311 -16.16 3.59 -1.98
CA TRP A 311 -16.77 2.88 -3.11
C TRP A 311 -18.07 3.57 -3.55
N TYR A 312 -18.25 3.79 -4.87
CA TYR A 312 -19.47 4.38 -5.46
C TYR A 312 -20.13 3.43 -6.47
N GLN A 313 -19.45 3.18 -7.60
CA GLN A 313 -19.96 2.35 -8.70
C GLN A 313 -19.66 0.85 -8.50
N TYR A 314 -18.60 0.56 -7.75
CA TYR A 314 -18.16 -0.79 -7.40
C TYR A 314 -18.37 -1.01 -5.91
N GLY A 315 -18.30 -2.27 -5.47
CA GLY A 315 -18.17 -2.62 -4.05
C GLY A 315 -16.73 -2.99 -3.70
N PRO A 316 -16.46 -3.31 -2.42
CA PRO A 316 -15.15 -3.76 -1.96
C PRO A 316 -14.65 -4.99 -2.72
N ILE A 317 -13.39 -4.94 -3.16
CA ILE A 317 -12.78 -5.92 -4.07
C ILE A 317 -11.71 -6.81 -3.43
N ASP A 318 -11.36 -6.62 -2.17
CA ASP A 318 -10.34 -7.45 -1.51
C ASP A 318 -10.74 -8.93 -1.58
N ASN A 319 -9.78 -9.76 -2.02
CA ASN A 319 -9.95 -11.20 -2.28
C ASN A 319 -10.97 -11.55 -3.38
N LYS A 320 -11.49 -10.58 -4.13
CA LYS A 320 -12.43 -10.77 -5.25
C LYS A 320 -11.88 -10.29 -6.58
N GLY A 321 -11.11 -9.21 -6.56
CA GLY A 321 -10.55 -8.55 -7.74
C GLY A 321 -11.61 -8.03 -8.71
N LEU A 322 -11.11 -7.52 -9.83
CA LEU A 322 -11.86 -6.95 -10.95
C LEU A 322 -11.92 -7.98 -12.07
N SER A 323 -13.10 -8.21 -12.64
CA SER A 323 -13.25 -9.03 -13.84
C SER A 323 -12.72 -8.26 -15.07
N PRO A 324 -12.02 -8.92 -16.01
CA PRO A 324 -11.75 -8.34 -17.32
C PRO A 324 -13.06 -8.24 -18.13
N ASP A 325 -13.07 -7.40 -19.16
CA ASP A 325 -14.18 -7.31 -20.12
C ASP A 325 -14.13 -8.49 -21.11
N ILE A 326 -12.92 -8.94 -21.46
CA ILE A 326 -12.66 -10.14 -22.29
C ILE A 326 -11.74 -11.07 -21.52
N SER A 327 -12.20 -12.28 -21.20
CA SER A 327 -11.34 -13.28 -20.56
C SER A 327 -10.42 -13.94 -21.59
N ALA A 328 -9.12 -14.08 -21.26
CA ALA A 328 -8.11 -14.70 -22.11
C ALA A 328 -7.02 -15.39 -21.28
N ASP A 329 -6.31 -16.36 -21.87
CA ASP A 329 -5.09 -16.92 -21.27
C ASP A 329 -4.02 -15.81 -21.21
N THR A 330 -3.44 -15.61 -20.04
CA THR A 330 -2.50 -14.52 -19.76
C THR A 330 -1.04 -14.92 -19.95
N ASN A 331 -0.76 -16.14 -20.41
CA ASN A 331 0.60 -16.63 -20.55
C ASN A 331 1.30 -16.17 -21.84
N GLY A 332 2.50 -15.60 -21.68
CA GLY A 332 3.38 -15.23 -22.79
C GLY A 332 2.85 -14.08 -23.66
N ASP A 333 3.34 -14.04 -24.90
CA ASP A 333 3.05 -12.95 -25.85
C ASP A 333 1.77 -13.18 -26.66
N GLN A 334 1.14 -14.35 -26.55
CA GLN A 334 -0.04 -14.69 -27.36
C GLN A 334 -1.19 -13.71 -27.13
N ILE A 335 -1.48 -13.38 -25.87
CA ILE A 335 -2.50 -12.38 -25.51
C ILE A 335 -2.23 -11.00 -26.14
N ILE A 336 -0.96 -10.64 -26.35
CA ILE A 336 -0.58 -9.37 -26.99
C ILE A 336 -0.97 -9.42 -28.47
N ASN A 337 -0.66 -10.53 -29.15
CA ASN A 337 -1.00 -10.73 -30.56
C ASN A 337 -2.52 -10.80 -30.77
N ASP A 338 -3.23 -11.56 -29.94
CA ASP A 338 -4.69 -11.67 -30.01
C ASP A 338 -5.37 -10.31 -29.78
N THR A 339 -4.87 -9.55 -28.80
CA THR A 339 -5.37 -8.19 -28.53
C THR A 339 -5.05 -7.23 -29.69
N TYR A 340 -3.90 -7.39 -30.33
CA TYR A 340 -3.55 -6.62 -31.51
C TYR A 340 -4.51 -6.92 -32.68
N ASP A 341 -4.88 -8.17 -32.89
CA ASP A 341 -5.88 -8.56 -33.89
C ASP A 341 -7.26 -7.94 -33.61
N LEU A 342 -7.65 -7.80 -32.34
CA LEU A 342 -8.87 -7.06 -31.94
C LEU A 342 -8.81 -5.57 -32.30
N ILE A 343 -7.64 -4.94 -32.22
CA ILE A 343 -7.44 -3.56 -32.69
C ILE A 343 -7.65 -3.49 -34.20
N LEU A 344 -7.05 -4.43 -34.95
CA LEU A 344 -7.15 -4.46 -36.41
C LEU A 344 -8.58 -4.74 -36.89
N SER A 345 -9.35 -5.57 -36.17
CA SER A 345 -10.74 -5.86 -36.55
C SER A 345 -11.68 -4.67 -36.36
N LYS A 346 -11.39 -3.77 -35.41
CA LYS A 346 -12.18 -2.54 -35.19
C LYS A 346 -11.93 -1.44 -36.24
N LYS A 347 -10.85 -1.53 -37.01
CA LYS A 347 -10.51 -0.58 -38.08
C LYS A 347 -11.21 -0.88 -39.41
N LYS A 348 -11.73 -2.11 -39.58
CA LYS A 348 -12.55 -2.51 -40.74
C LYS A 348 -14.00 -2.15 -40.48
#